data_AF-A0A257J9N4-F1
#
_entry.id   AF-A0A257J9N4-F1
#
_cell.length_a   1.000
_cell.length_b   1.000
_cell.length_c   1.000
_cell.angle_alpha   90.00
_cell.angle_beta   90.00
_cell.angle_gamma   90.00
#
_symmetry.space_group_name_H-M   'P 1'
#
loop_
_entity.id
_entity.type
_entity.pdbx_description
1 polymer ?
#
loop_
_entity_poly.entity_id
_entity_poly.type
_entity_poly.pdbx_seq_one_letter_code
_entity_poly.pdbx_strand_id
1 'polypeptide(L)'
;FDPANGRVLYSTDSLRTNRTVPAPWVEAARKAGTADDGWFSEHGDESAAGMSIDNNFGLVMGHLALRYSNEKVQASINAVGQKLALGALLTFLVSASVSSLALLRVMRRLDSDVMGAEQALRLGGVTGIVGNSARGPFGHALRKFVTTVRQADSQITEQRALLNRGAQP
;
A
#
# COMPACT_ATOMS: atom_id res chain seq x y z
N PHE A 1 -43.47 -1.83 5.22
CA PHE A 1 -44.67 -1.22 4.60
C PHE A 1 -45.37 -2.27 3.77
N ASP A 2 -46.67 -2.08 3.56
CA ASP A 2 -47.54 -2.96 2.78
C ASP A 2 -47.14 -2.93 1.28
N PRO A 3 -46.95 -4.09 0.64
CA PRO A 3 -46.46 -4.17 -0.74
C PRO A 3 -47.47 -3.65 -1.77
N ALA A 4 -48.78 -3.62 -1.44
CA ALA A 4 -49.82 -3.22 -2.39
C ALA A 4 -49.96 -1.70 -2.53
N ASN A 5 -49.79 -0.97 -1.44
CA ASN A 5 -50.12 0.46 -1.36
C ASN A 5 -49.02 1.32 -0.73
N GLY A 6 -47.90 0.72 -0.32
CA GLY A 6 -46.80 1.43 0.33
C GLY A 6 -47.16 1.99 1.72
N ARG A 7 -48.27 1.57 2.32
CA ARG A 7 -48.70 2.08 3.63
C ARG A 7 -47.76 1.60 4.72
N VAL A 8 -47.31 2.52 5.54
CA VAL A 8 -46.45 2.22 6.70
C VAL A 8 -47.28 1.55 7.78
N LEU A 9 -46.98 0.27 8.04
CA LEU A 9 -47.61 -0.55 9.09
C LEU A 9 -47.00 -0.26 10.46
N TYR A 10 -45.69 -0.04 10.50
CA TYR A 10 -44.94 0.27 11.71
C TYR A 10 -43.80 1.23 11.34
N SER A 11 -43.55 2.22 12.20
CA SER A 11 -42.41 3.12 12.09
C SER A 11 -41.90 3.48 13.48
N THR A 12 -40.58 3.65 13.59
CA THR A 12 -39.98 4.28 14.76
C THR A 12 -40.24 5.79 14.81
N ASP A 13 -40.68 6.39 13.70
CA ASP A 13 -41.07 7.79 13.59
C ASP A 13 -42.61 7.90 13.62
N SER A 14 -43.14 8.35 14.76
CA SER A 14 -44.59 8.43 15.00
C SER A 14 -45.32 9.35 14.03
N LEU A 15 -44.63 10.34 13.44
CA LEU A 15 -45.23 11.27 12.48
C LEU A 15 -45.48 10.63 11.11
N ARG A 16 -44.89 9.45 10.87
CA ARG A 16 -44.98 8.71 9.61
C ARG A 16 -45.82 7.45 9.70
N THR A 17 -46.26 7.09 10.91
CA THR A 17 -47.25 6.03 11.10
C THR A 17 -48.49 6.34 10.27
N ASN A 18 -48.95 5.36 9.48
CA ASN A 18 -50.10 5.47 8.59
C ASN A 18 -49.95 6.43 7.39
N ARG A 19 -48.73 6.91 7.09
CA ARG A 19 -48.43 7.58 5.81
C ARG A 19 -47.99 6.56 4.77
N THR A 20 -48.14 6.90 3.49
CA THR A 20 -47.56 6.14 2.39
C THR A 20 -46.08 6.48 2.24
N VAL A 21 -45.26 5.46 1.97
CA VAL A 21 -43.85 5.67 1.62
C VAL A 21 -43.74 6.30 0.21
N PRO A 22 -42.63 6.98 -0.11
CA PRO A 22 -42.40 7.50 -1.45
C PRO A 22 -42.55 6.43 -2.53
N ALA A 23 -43.16 6.79 -3.66
CA ALA A 23 -43.35 5.87 -4.79
C ALA A 23 -42.05 5.19 -5.27
N PRO A 24 -40.90 5.87 -5.33
CA PRO A 24 -39.63 5.23 -5.74
C PRO A 24 -39.21 4.07 -4.83
N TRP A 25 -39.58 4.09 -3.55
CA TRP A 25 -39.25 3.01 -2.63
C TRP A 25 -40.11 1.78 -2.89
N VAL A 26 -41.40 1.98 -3.20
CA VAL A 26 -42.30 0.88 -3.58
C VAL A 26 -41.85 0.27 -4.89
N GLU A 27 -41.43 1.09 -5.86
CA GLU A 27 -40.90 0.60 -7.13
C GLU A 27 -39.60 -0.18 -6.98
N ALA A 28 -38.67 0.32 -6.16
CA ALA A 28 -37.41 -0.37 -5.87
C ALA A 28 -37.66 -1.70 -5.15
N ALA A 29 -38.55 -1.72 -4.15
CA ALA A 29 -38.93 -2.92 -3.42
C ALA A 29 -39.60 -3.96 -4.33
N ARG A 30 -40.47 -3.52 -5.25
CA ARG A 30 -41.13 -4.41 -6.22
C ARG A 30 -40.14 -5.00 -7.23
N LYS A 31 -39.09 -4.26 -7.60
CA LYS A 31 -38.05 -4.74 -8.52
C LYS A 31 -37.15 -5.81 -7.88
N ALA A 32 -36.90 -5.72 -6.58
CA ALA A 32 -36.06 -6.68 -5.88
C ALA A 32 -36.73 -8.04 -5.67
N GLY A 33 -38.05 -8.11 -5.57
CA GLY A 33 -38.78 -9.37 -5.66
C GLY A 33 -38.78 -10.22 -4.38
N THR A 34 -37.64 -10.75 -3.93
CA THR A 34 -37.51 -11.71 -2.81
C THR A 34 -36.65 -11.18 -1.65
N ALA A 35 -36.66 -11.86 -0.50
CA ALA A 35 -35.98 -11.40 0.71
C ALA A 35 -34.44 -11.40 0.60
N ASP A 36 -33.89 -12.21 -0.29
CA ASP A 36 -32.45 -12.29 -0.53
C ASP A 36 -31.96 -11.07 -1.32
N ASP A 37 -32.85 -10.42 -2.07
CA ASP A 37 -32.54 -9.26 -2.89
C ASP A 37 -32.87 -7.98 -2.09
N GLY A 38 -31.82 -7.40 -1.49
CA GLY A 38 -31.91 -6.07 -0.90
C GLY A 38 -32.16 -5.01 -1.98
N TRP A 39 -32.92 -3.96 -1.63
CA TRP A 39 -33.13 -2.81 -2.51
C TRP A 39 -32.62 -1.53 -1.88
N PHE A 40 -32.31 -0.58 -2.76
CA PHE A 40 -31.89 0.76 -2.40
C PHE A 40 -32.65 1.78 -3.26
N SER A 41 -33.04 2.90 -2.64
CA SER A 41 -33.71 3.99 -3.33
C SER A 41 -33.37 5.33 -2.70
N GLU A 42 -32.99 6.28 -3.55
CA GLU A 42 -32.75 7.68 -3.20
C GLU A 42 -33.97 8.51 -3.58
N HIS A 43 -34.45 9.35 -2.65
CA HIS A 43 -35.57 10.25 -2.93
C HIS A 43 -35.44 11.58 -2.16
N GLY A 44 -34.95 12.61 -2.85
CA GLY A 44 -34.69 13.92 -2.24
C GLY A 44 -33.63 13.81 -1.13
N ASP A 45 -33.95 14.34 0.05
CA ASP A 45 -33.03 14.35 1.20
C ASP A 45 -33.02 13.03 1.99
N GLU A 46 -33.89 12.09 1.61
CA GLU A 46 -34.07 10.81 2.29
C GLU A 46 -33.74 9.66 1.34
N SER A 47 -32.89 8.76 1.82
CA SER A 47 -32.64 7.49 1.15
C SER A 47 -33.13 6.35 2.02
N ALA A 48 -33.49 5.25 1.37
CA ALA A 48 -33.89 4.04 2.04
C ALA A 48 -33.19 2.83 1.45
N ALA A 49 -32.75 1.94 2.34
CA ALA A 49 -32.39 0.57 2.00
C ALA A 49 -33.44 -0.34 2.62
N GLY A 50 -33.77 -1.45 1.96
CA GLY A 50 -34.76 -2.37 2.49
C GLY A 50 -34.64 -3.77 1.93
N MET A 51 -35.49 -4.65 2.45
CA MET A 51 -35.64 -6.04 2.02
C MET A 51 -37.10 -6.44 2.13
N SER A 52 -37.52 -7.49 1.42
CA SER A 52 -38.83 -8.07 1.67
C SER A 52 -38.82 -8.92 2.95
N ILE A 53 -40.00 -9.07 3.52
CA ILE A 53 -40.31 -9.96 4.62
C ILE A 53 -41.17 -11.05 4.02
N ASP A 54 -40.59 -12.23 3.89
CA ASP A 54 -41.24 -13.36 3.27
C ASP A 54 -41.74 -14.32 4.34
N ASN A 55 -42.81 -15.04 4.05
CA ASN A 55 -43.27 -16.12 4.92
C ASN A 55 -42.55 -17.45 4.61
N ASN A 56 -42.87 -18.50 5.37
CA ASN A 56 -42.30 -19.84 5.17
C ASN A 56 -42.62 -20.48 3.80
N PHE A 57 -43.50 -19.88 3.00
CA PHE A 57 -43.83 -20.31 1.64
C PHE A 57 -43.14 -19.43 0.58
N GLY A 58 -42.25 -18.52 0.96
CA GLY A 58 -41.57 -17.60 0.04
C GLY A 58 -42.48 -16.49 -0.51
N LEU A 59 -43.61 -16.21 0.13
CA LEU A 59 -44.52 -15.14 -0.27
C LEU A 59 -44.21 -13.86 0.52
N VAL A 60 -44.02 -12.76 -0.21
CA VAL A 60 -43.79 -11.42 0.36
C VAL A 60 -45.00 -10.97 1.17
N MET A 61 -44.84 -10.87 2.49
CA MET A 61 -45.84 -10.30 3.41
C MET A 61 -45.68 -8.78 3.57
N GLY A 62 -44.49 -8.25 3.28
CA GLY A 62 -44.26 -6.82 3.21
C GLY A 62 -42.79 -6.46 3.09
N HIS A 63 -42.44 -5.21 3.32
CA HIS A 63 -41.06 -4.73 3.21
C HIS A 63 -40.56 -4.07 4.48
N LEU A 64 -39.35 -4.42 4.89
CA LEU A 64 -38.59 -3.65 5.88
C LEU A 64 -37.82 -2.56 5.15
N ALA A 65 -37.85 -1.33 5.67
CA ALA A 65 -37.07 -0.22 5.12
C ALA A 65 -36.37 0.54 6.25
N LEU A 66 -35.06 0.70 6.11
CA LEU A 66 -34.23 1.57 6.90
C LEU A 66 -34.08 2.89 6.16
N ARG A 67 -34.77 3.92 6.67
CA ARG A 67 -34.63 5.30 6.21
C ARG A 67 -33.41 5.94 6.85
N TYR A 68 -32.64 6.67 6.06
CA TYR A 68 -31.57 7.52 6.56
C TYR A 68 -31.53 8.86 5.79
N SER A 69 -30.97 9.88 6.45
CA SER A 69 -30.80 11.21 5.86
C SER A 69 -29.46 11.25 5.12
N ASN A 70 -29.49 11.65 3.85
CA ASN A 70 -28.29 11.76 3.02
C ASN A 70 -27.31 12.80 3.60
N GLU A 71 -27.83 13.92 4.10
CA GLU A 71 -27.03 14.96 4.74
C GLU A 71 -26.27 14.44 5.97
N LYS A 72 -26.94 13.65 6.83
CA LYS A 72 -26.29 13.07 8.03
C LYS A 72 -25.22 12.06 7.66
N VAL A 73 -25.46 11.25 6.62
CA VAL A 73 -24.47 10.33 6.08
C VAL A 73 -23.28 11.10 5.52
N GLN A 74 -23.52 12.14 4.71
CA GLN A 74 -22.44 12.93 4.13
C GLN A 74 -21.63 13.69 5.18
N ALA A 75 -22.28 14.26 6.20
CA ALA A 75 -21.60 14.89 7.32
C ALA A 75 -20.71 13.89 8.09
N SER A 76 -21.20 12.67 8.28
CA SER A 76 -20.44 11.59 8.92
C SER A 76 -19.25 11.15 8.06
N ILE A 77 -19.45 11.01 6.75
CA ILE A 77 -18.39 10.69 5.78
C ILE A 77 -17.30 11.76 5.82
N ASN A 78 -17.67 13.05 5.80
CA ASN A 78 -16.71 14.15 5.84
C ASN A 78 -15.90 14.15 7.15
N ALA A 79 -16.56 13.93 8.28
CA ALA A 79 -15.88 13.85 9.58
C ALA A 79 -14.90 12.67 9.67
N VAL A 80 -15.27 11.51 9.11
CA VAL A 80 -14.40 10.33 9.03
C VAL A 80 -13.26 10.56 8.03
N GLY A 81 -13.56 11.19 6.89
CA GLY A 81 -12.60 11.53 5.85
C GLY A 81 -11.46 12.41 6.37
N GLN A 82 -11.78 13.41 7.22
CA GLN A 82 -10.75 14.24 7.85
C GLN A 82 -9.81 13.43 8.76
N LYS A 83 -10.36 12.48 9.54
CA LYS A 83 -9.55 11.61 10.41
C LYS A 83 -8.68 10.65 9.61
N LEU A 84 -9.21 10.06 8.54
CA LEU A 84 -8.48 9.19 7.63
C LEU A 84 -7.35 9.95 6.91
N ALA A 85 -7.63 11.15 6.41
CA ALA A 85 -6.64 12.00 5.76
C ALA A 85 -5.49 12.35 6.70
N LEU A 86 -5.79 12.71 7.96
CA LEU A 86 -4.78 13.01 8.96
C LEU A 86 -3.93 11.79 9.32
N GLY A 87 -4.56 10.61 9.47
CA GLY A 87 -3.86 9.35 9.71
C GLY A 87 -2.95 8.93 8.55
N ALA A 88 -3.43 9.08 7.31
CA ALA A 88 -2.66 8.82 6.10
C ALA A 88 -1.47 9.78 5.98
N LEU A 89 -1.67 11.07 6.23
CA LEU A 89 -0.61 12.07 6.22
C LEU A 89 0.48 11.77 7.26
N LEU A 90 0.08 11.40 8.49
CA LEU A 90 1.02 11.07 9.56
C LEU A 90 1.85 9.83 9.18
N THR A 91 1.19 8.78 8.69
CA THR A 91 1.85 7.54 8.26
C THR A 91 2.83 7.81 7.11
N PHE A 92 2.43 8.64 6.14
CA PHE A 92 3.28 9.08 5.05
C PHE A 92 4.51 9.84 5.57
N LEU A 93 4.32 10.82 6.46
CA LEU A 93 5.42 11.61 7.02
C LEU A 93 6.41 10.75 7.81
N VAL A 94 5.94 9.79 8.60
CA VAL A 94 6.80 8.85 9.33
C VAL A 94 7.59 7.99 8.35
N SER A 95 6.92 7.41 7.36
CA SER A 95 7.58 6.57 6.35
C SER A 95 8.62 7.35 5.53
N ALA A 96 8.27 8.56 5.10
CA ALA A 96 9.16 9.46 4.37
C ALA A 96 10.37 9.86 5.22
N SER A 97 10.16 10.17 6.50
CA SER A 97 11.23 10.55 7.43
C SER A 97 12.19 9.39 7.68
N VAL A 98 11.67 8.19 7.94
CA VAL A 98 12.50 6.97 8.12
C VAL A 98 13.30 6.67 6.86
N SER A 99 12.66 6.75 5.69
CA SER A 99 13.32 6.53 4.39
C SER A 99 14.43 7.56 4.14
N SER A 100 14.18 8.84 4.42
CA SER A 100 15.16 9.91 4.27
C SER A 100 16.36 9.72 5.20
N LEU A 101 16.13 9.36 6.46
CA LEU A 101 17.19 9.05 7.43
C LEU A 101 18.00 7.82 7.01
N ALA A 102 17.36 6.78 6.48
CA ALA A 102 18.04 5.60 5.96
C ALA A 102 18.96 5.99 4.79
N LEU A 103 18.48 6.84 3.88
CA LEU A 103 19.23 7.32 2.72
C LEU A 103 20.46 8.14 3.16
N LEU A 104 20.29 9.05 4.12
CA LEU A 104 21.40 9.79 4.72
C LEU A 104 22.43 8.88 5.39
N ARG A 105 21.98 7.83 6.08
CA ARG A 105 22.87 6.84 6.70
C ARG A 105 23.67 6.07 5.66
N VAL A 106 23.04 5.69 4.55
CA VAL A 106 23.70 5.00 3.43
C VAL A 106 24.73 5.91 2.77
N MET A 107 24.40 7.18 2.51
CA MET A 107 25.35 8.15 1.95
C MET A 107 26.58 8.34 2.84
N ARG A 108 26.38 8.56 4.16
CA ARG A 108 27.50 8.71 5.11
C ARG A 108 28.39 7.47 5.16
N ARG A 109 27.79 6.27 5.07
CA ARG A 109 28.55 5.02 5.03
C ARG A 109 29.36 4.91 3.74
N LEU A 110 28.78 5.27 2.60
CA LEU A 110 29.46 5.27 1.31
C LEU A 110 30.64 6.25 1.30
N ASP A 111 30.48 7.47 1.80
CA ASP A 111 31.57 8.44 1.91
C ASP A 111 32.73 7.89 2.74
N SER A 112 32.42 7.29 3.90
CA SER A 112 33.43 6.64 4.75
C SER A 112 34.14 5.48 4.05
N ASP A 113 33.41 4.66 3.30
CA ASP A 113 33.96 3.52 2.55
C ASP A 113 34.86 4.01 1.40
N VAL A 114 34.48 5.10 0.72
CA VAL A 114 35.26 5.74 -0.36
C VAL A 114 36.54 6.35 0.19
N MET A 115 36.48 7.12 1.28
CA MET A 115 37.67 7.69 1.91
C MET A 115 38.64 6.60 2.40
N GLY A 116 38.11 5.50 2.96
CA GLY A 116 38.92 4.36 3.37
C GLY A 116 39.62 3.67 2.19
N ALA A 117 38.92 3.52 1.06
CA ALA A 117 39.51 2.98 -0.17
C ALA A 117 40.57 3.92 -0.77
N GLU A 118 40.31 5.23 -0.81
CA GLU A 118 41.27 6.23 -1.31
C GLU A 118 42.55 6.26 -0.47
N GLN A 119 42.43 6.25 0.86
CA GLN A 119 43.58 6.25 1.76
C GLN A 119 44.41 4.97 1.61
N ALA A 120 43.76 3.82 1.42
CA ALA A 120 44.43 2.55 1.19
C ALA A 120 45.16 2.49 -0.17
N LEU A 121 44.63 3.17 -1.20
CA LEU A 121 45.32 3.36 -2.48
C LEU A 121 46.51 4.32 -2.37
N ARG A 122 46.36 5.44 -1.65
CA ARG A 122 47.45 6.43 -1.44
C ARG A 122 48.63 5.88 -0.67
N LEU A 123 48.40 4.96 0.28
CA LEU A 123 49.46 4.32 1.07
C LEU A 123 50.23 3.22 0.32
N GLY A 124 49.94 2.99 -0.97
CA GLY A 124 50.68 2.04 -1.83
C GLY A 124 50.58 0.56 -1.41
N GLY A 125 49.78 0.24 -0.41
CA GLY A 125 49.70 -1.08 0.19
C GLY A 125 48.51 -1.88 -0.32
N VAL A 126 48.72 -2.72 -1.34
CA VAL A 126 47.78 -3.76 -1.80
C VAL A 126 47.32 -4.69 -0.64
N THR A 127 48.09 -4.73 0.45
CA THR A 127 47.80 -5.47 1.69
C THR A 127 46.88 -4.73 2.68
N GLY A 128 46.85 -3.40 2.69
CA GLY A 128 45.99 -2.60 3.58
C GLY A 128 44.52 -2.50 3.09
N ILE A 129 44.33 -2.52 1.77
CA ILE A 129 43.02 -2.45 1.10
C ILE A 129 42.11 -3.63 1.50
N VAL A 130 42.69 -4.80 1.77
CA VAL A 130 41.91 -6.03 2.06
C VAL A 130 41.48 -6.10 3.54
N GLY A 131 42.13 -5.37 4.45
CA GLY A 131 41.81 -5.42 5.88
C GLY A 131 40.55 -4.63 6.26
N ASN A 132 40.44 -3.39 5.77
CA ASN A 132 39.35 -2.47 6.13
C ASN A 132 38.23 -2.42 5.07
N SER A 133 38.55 -2.45 3.77
CA SER A 133 37.55 -2.34 2.70
C SER A 133 36.83 -3.65 2.38
N ALA A 134 37.30 -4.78 2.93
CA ALA A 134 36.68 -6.10 2.74
C ALA A 134 35.32 -6.30 3.43
N ARG A 135 34.94 -5.41 4.36
CA ARG A 135 33.64 -5.48 5.08
C ARG A 135 32.54 -4.63 4.44
N GLY A 136 32.85 -3.85 3.40
CA GLY A 136 31.89 -3.02 2.66
C GLY A 136 31.28 -3.72 1.43
N PRO A 137 30.23 -3.14 0.81
CA PRO A 137 29.54 -3.71 -0.35
C PRO A 137 30.45 -3.90 -1.57
N PHE A 138 31.54 -3.12 -1.68
CA PHE A 138 32.53 -3.23 -2.75
C PHE A 138 33.69 -4.19 -2.44
N GLY A 139 33.72 -4.78 -1.24
CA GLY A 139 34.82 -5.61 -0.77
C GLY A 139 35.08 -6.82 -1.67
N HIS A 140 34.03 -7.44 -2.21
CA HIS A 140 34.16 -8.56 -3.13
C HIS A 140 34.78 -8.14 -4.48
N ALA A 141 34.37 -7.00 -5.02
CA ALA A 141 34.90 -6.47 -6.28
C ALA A 141 36.38 -6.06 -6.14
N LEU A 142 36.74 -5.39 -5.04
CA LEU A 142 38.11 -5.00 -4.72
C LEU A 142 39.02 -6.22 -4.54
N ARG A 143 38.54 -7.26 -3.84
CA ARG A 143 39.31 -8.50 -3.65
C ARG A 143 39.56 -9.19 -4.98
N LYS A 144 38.54 -9.28 -5.85
CA LYS A 144 38.66 -9.86 -7.20
C LYS A 144 39.67 -9.08 -8.05
N PHE A 145 39.59 -7.75 -8.05
CA PHE A 145 40.54 -6.89 -8.77
C PHE A 145 41.98 -7.12 -8.32
N VAL A 146 42.24 -7.10 -7.01
CA VAL A 146 43.60 -7.34 -6.45
C VAL A 146 44.13 -8.73 -6.85
N THR A 147 43.30 -9.76 -6.78
CA THR A 147 43.71 -11.11 -7.20
C THR A 147 44.05 -11.17 -8.69
N THR A 148 43.25 -10.50 -9.53
CA THR A 148 43.49 -10.44 -10.98
C THR A 148 44.77 -9.69 -11.32
N VAL A 149 45.03 -8.56 -10.67
CA VAL A 149 46.26 -7.78 -10.90
C VAL A 149 47.50 -8.58 -10.48
N ARG A 150 47.48 -9.23 -9.30
CA ARG A 150 48.60 -10.09 -8.87
C ARG A 150 48.85 -11.25 -9.82
N GLN A 151 47.78 -11.85 -10.32
CA GLN A 151 47.89 -12.95 -11.29
C GLN A 151 48.48 -12.45 -12.62
N ALA A 152 48.04 -11.29 -13.11
CA ALA A 152 48.61 -10.67 -14.31
C ALA A 152 50.10 -10.33 -14.13
N ASP A 153 50.50 -9.77 -12.99
CA ASP A 153 51.91 -9.48 -12.69
C ASP A 153 52.78 -10.75 -12.66
N SER A 154 52.26 -11.84 -12.08
CA SER A 154 52.98 -13.12 -12.08
C SER A 154 53.17 -13.67 -13.50
N GLN A 155 52.15 -13.57 -14.35
CA GLN A 155 52.22 -14.01 -15.74
C GLN A 155 53.18 -13.18 -16.58
N ILE A 156 53.20 -11.85 -16.40
CA ILE A 156 54.15 -10.97 -17.08
C ILE A 156 55.59 -11.28 -16.64
N THR A 157 55.80 -11.52 -15.35
CA THR A 157 57.12 -11.88 -14.82
C THR A 157 57.59 -13.22 -15.37
N GLU A 158 56.70 -14.21 -15.44
CA GLU A 158 56.98 -15.53 -16.01
C GLU A 158 57.30 -15.45 -17.51
N GLN A 159 56.53 -14.69 -18.29
CA GLN A 159 56.80 -14.46 -19.71
C GLN A 159 58.14 -13.76 -19.95
N ARG A 160 58.49 -12.75 -19.14
CA ARG A 160 59.81 -12.10 -19.18
C ARG A 160 60.94 -13.07 -18.83
N ALA A 161 60.73 -13.95 -17.85
CA ALA A 161 61.71 -14.98 -17.50
C ALA A 161 61.91 -16.00 -18.62
N LEU A 162 60.84 -16.39 -19.33
CA LEU A 162 60.89 -17.27 -20.49
C LEU A 162 61.60 -16.62 -21.68
N LEU A 163 61.32 -15.35 -21.97
CA LEU A 163 62.01 -14.59 -23.02
C LEU A 163 63.50 -14.43 -22.73
N ASN A 164 63.88 -14.16 -21.47
CA ASN A 164 65.29 -14.06 -21.09
C ASN A 164 66.04 -15.40 -21.12
N ARG A 165 65.35 -16.54 -20.91
CA ARG A 165 65.94 -17.88 -21.11
C ARG A 165 66.05 -18.27 -22.59
N GLY A 166 65.11 -17.82 -23.42
CA GLY A 166 65.14 -18.08 -24.87
C GLY A 166 66.10 -17.18 -25.66
N ALA A 167 66.63 -16.11 -25.04
CA ALA A 167 67.55 -15.16 -25.64
C ALA A 167 69.04 -15.41 -25.32
N GLN A 168 69.38 -16.54 -24.67
CA GLN A 168 70.77 -17.00 -24.54
C GLN A 168 71.13 -17.87 -25.75
N PRO A 169 72.03 -17.43 -26.65
CA PRO A 169 72.58 -18.28 -27.72
C PRO A 169 73.48 -19.39 -27.17
#